data_AF-A0A150X281-F1
#
_entry.id   AF-A0A150X281-F1
#
_cell.length_a   1.000
_cell.length_b   1.000
_cell.length_c   1.000
_cell.angle_alpha   90.00
_cell.angle_beta   90.00
_cell.angle_gamma   90.00
#
_symmetry.space_group_name_H-M   'P 1'
#
loop_
_entity.id
_entity.type
_entity.pdbx_description
1 polymer ?
#
loop_
_entity_poly.entity_id
_entity_poly.type
_entity_poly.pdbx_seq_one_letter_code
_entity_poly.pdbx_strand_id
1 'polypeptide(L)'
;MYFLNEDDPAFLFEGIVRAAFDNCSKWGDPFGYAAQDRYANFVGDIKLRGKRILATTISKVIIDHKDNEEAVKKLRKLDDKIWELKEQGEVIDWLEKLKNEMEELGY
;
A
#
# COMPACT_ATOMS: atom_id res chain seq x y z
N MET A 1 9.32 13.32 3.91
CA MET A 1 9.64 12.61 2.65
C MET A 1 10.04 11.20 3.03
N TYR A 2 9.08 10.27 3.05
CA TYR A 2 9.19 8.97 3.76
C TYR A 2 9.50 7.77 2.86
N PHE A 3 9.71 7.98 1.56
CA PHE A 3 10.10 6.92 0.63
C PHE A 3 11.63 6.82 0.56
N LEU A 4 12.25 6.28 1.61
CA LEU A 4 13.69 6.01 1.63
C LEU A 4 13.98 4.70 0.86
N ASN A 5 14.79 4.79 -0.21
CA ASN A 5 15.15 3.76 -1.19
C ASN A 5 13.99 3.30 -2.11
N GLU A 6 13.80 4.03 -3.20
CA GLU A 6 12.78 3.74 -4.23
C GLU A 6 13.09 2.48 -5.06
N ASP A 7 14.35 2.02 -5.07
CA ASP A 7 14.77 0.82 -5.82
C ASP A 7 14.45 -0.51 -5.10
N ASP A 8 14.07 -0.47 -3.81
CA ASP A 8 13.70 -1.67 -3.04
C ASP A 8 12.18 -1.70 -2.78
N PRO A 9 11.44 -2.61 -3.45
CA PRO A 9 10.00 -2.76 -3.25
C PRO A 9 9.56 -3.00 -1.81
N ALA A 10 10.42 -3.61 -0.97
CA ALA A 10 10.09 -3.87 0.42
C ALA A 10 10.10 -2.57 1.26
N PHE A 11 11.01 -1.64 0.94
CA PHE A 11 11.05 -0.30 1.55
C PHE A 11 9.88 0.56 1.05
N LEU A 12 9.59 0.55 -0.25
CA LEU A 12 8.42 1.22 -0.81
C LEU A 12 7.13 0.76 -0.12
N PHE A 13 6.96 -0.56 0.00
CA PHE A 13 5.84 -1.17 0.71
C PHE A 13 5.74 -0.67 2.16
N GLU A 14 6.84 -0.72 2.93
CA GLU A 14 6.82 -0.25 4.32
C GLU A 14 6.43 1.24 4.39
N GLY A 15 7.01 2.08 3.52
CA GLY A 15 6.73 3.51 3.46
C GLY A 15 5.26 3.80 3.20
N ILE A 16 4.65 3.13 2.21
CA ILE A 16 3.23 3.26 1.88
C ILE A 16 2.35 2.87 3.07
N VAL A 17 2.62 1.72 3.70
CA VAL A 17 1.81 1.26 4.84
C VAL A 17 1.94 2.24 6.00
N ARG A 18 3.16 2.71 6.30
CA ARG A 18 3.38 3.68 7.39
C ARG A 18 2.67 5.00 7.12
N ALA A 19 2.75 5.51 5.90
CA ALA A 19 2.08 6.75 5.50
C ALA A 19 0.55 6.62 5.65
N ALA A 20 -0.04 5.51 5.20
CA ALA A 20 -1.48 5.26 5.34
C ALA A 20 -1.95 5.18 6.81
N PHE A 21 -1.10 4.68 7.71
CA PHE A 21 -1.38 4.60 9.14
C PHE A 21 -0.67 5.72 9.92
N ASP A 22 -0.93 6.96 9.52
CA ASP A 22 -0.56 8.19 10.25
C ASP A 22 0.94 8.31 10.55
N ASN A 23 1.79 7.92 9.59
CA ASN A 23 3.24 7.89 9.71
C ASN A 23 3.75 7.08 10.91
N CYS A 24 3.07 5.97 11.22
CA CYS A 24 3.45 5.09 12.32
C CYS A 24 4.91 4.60 12.22
N SER A 25 5.48 4.18 13.36
CA SER A 25 6.78 3.51 13.38
C SER A 25 6.72 2.13 12.73
N LYS A 26 7.87 1.49 12.52
CA LYS A 26 7.92 0.08 12.13
C LYS A 26 7.08 -0.76 13.11
N TRP A 27 6.20 -1.62 12.59
CA TRP A 27 5.22 -2.41 13.35
C TRP A 27 4.18 -1.60 14.15
N GLY A 28 4.13 -0.28 13.98
CA GLY A 28 3.31 0.62 14.79
C GLY A 28 1.87 0.75 14.31
N ASP A 29 1.53 0.22 13.14
CA ASP A 29 0.15 0.16 12.68
C ASP A 29 -0.66 -0.85 13.52
N PRO A 30 -2.00 -0.69 13.62
CA PRO A 30 -2.84 -1.56 14.44
C PRO A 30 -2.78 -3.06 14.10
N PHE A 31 -2.30 -3.41 12.91
CA PHE A 31 -2.27 -4.79 12.40
C PHE A 31 -0.85 -5.37 12.32
N GLY A 32 0.19 -4.57 12.62
CA GLY A 32 1.59 -4.96 12.44
C GLY A 32 1.94 -5.29 10.99
N TYR A 33 1.44 -4.50 10.04
CA TYR A 33 1.73 -4.54 8.61
C TYR A 33 2.88 -3.62 8.18
N ALA A 34 3.15 -2.55 8.93
CA ALA A 34 4.12 -1.50 8.68
C ALA A 34 5.57 -1.96 8.90
N ALA A 35 6.02 -2.98 8.17
CA ALA A 35 7.38 -3.49 8.25
C ALA A 35 7.76 -4.15 6.92
N GLN A 36 8.95 -3.85 6.41
CA GLN A 36 9.52 -4.45 5.20
C GLN A 36 9.44 -6.00 5.19
N ASP A 37 9.54 -6.63 6.37
CA ASP A 37 9.45 -8.08 6.57
C ASP A 37 8.12 -8.66 6.06
N ARG A 38 7.04 -7.86 6.06
CA ARG A 38 5.74 -8.25 5.53
C ARG A 38 5.72 -8.31 4.00
N TYR A 39 6.69 -7.71 3.33
CA TYR A 39 6.83 -7.80 1.88
C TYR A 39 7.12 -9.25 1.40
N ALA A 40 7.63 -10.12 2.27
CA ALA A 40 7.77 -11.56 2.00
C ALA A 40 6.43 -12.30 1.72
N ASN A 41 5.29 -11.62 1.82
CA ASN A 41 3.99 -12.12 1.36
C ASN A 41 3.75 -11.97 -0.15
N PHE A 42 4.62 -11.24 -0.85
CA PHE A 42 4.52 -10.95 -2.28
C PHE A 42 5.66 -11.59 -3.11
N VAL A 43 6.61 -12.26 -2.46
CA VAL A 43 7.75 -12.92 -3.11
C VAL A 43 7.38 -14.36 -3.46
N GLY A 44 7.62 -14.76 -4.71
CA GLY A 44 7.12 -16.02 -5.26
C GLY A 44 5.64 -15.92 -5.60
N ASP A 45 4.84 -16.87 -5.13
CA ASP A 45 3.38 -16.78 -5.24
C ASP A 45 2.83 -15.73 -4.27
N ILE A 46 2.00 -14.81 -4.79
CA ILE A 46 1.33 -13.81 -3.94
C ILE A 46 0.40 -14.52 -2.95
N LYS A 47 0.71 -14.37 -1.67
CA LYS A 47 -0.09 -14.95 -0.59
C LYS A 47 -1.35 -14.13 -0.38
N LEU A 48 -2.45 -14.80 -0.03
CA LEU A 48 -3.71 -14.15 0.36
C LEU A 48 -3.49 -13.10 1.47
N ARG A 49 -2.57 -13.38 2.40
CA ARG A 49 -2.20 -12.43 3.45
C ARG A 49 -1.62 -11.14 2.89
N GLY A 50 -0.80 -11.21 1.84
CA GLY A 50 -0.26 -10.03 1.15
C GLY A 50 -1.38 -9.17 0.57
N LYS A 51 -2.31 -9.79 -0.18
CA LYS A 51 -3.49 -9.10 -0.73
C LYS A 51 -4.31 -8.40 0.34
N ARG A 52 -4.55 -9.06 1.48
CA ARG A 52 -5.25 -8.46 2.62
C ARG A 52 -4.53 -7.24 3.19
N ILE A 53 -3.20 -7.25 3.24
CA ILE A 53 -2.43 -6.09 3.70
C ILE A 53 -2.68 -4.91 2.76
N LEU A 54 -2.49 -5.09 1.45
CA LEU A 54 -2.71 -4.03 0.46
C LEU A 54 -4.15 -3.48 0.54
N ALA A 55 -5.14 -4.38 0.62
CA ALA A 55 -6.55 -3.99 0.71
C ALA A 55 -6.86 -3.20 1.99
N THR A 56 -6.26 -3.58 3.11
CA THR A 56 -6.40 -2.87 4.39
C THR A 56 -5.77 -1.48 4.31
N THR A 57 -4.57 -1.40 3.73
CA THR A 57 -3.84 -0.13 3.54
C THR A 57 -4.64 0.83 2.66
N ILE A 58 -5.10 0.41 1.48
CA ILE A 58 -5.86 1.30 0.60
C ILE A 58 -7.23 1.67 1.19
N SER A 59 -7.88 0.77 1.93
CA SER A 59 -9.12 1.06 2.63
C SER A 59 -8.95 2.18 3.65
N LYS A 60 -7.84 2.22 4.39
CA LYS A 60 -7.52 3.32 5.31
C LYS A 60 -7.40 4.65 4.56
N VAL A 61 -6.64 4.69 3.47
CA VAL A 61 -6.50 5.90 2.64
C VAL A 61 -7.87 6.36 2.10
N ILE A 62 -8.71 5.43 1.63
CA ILE A 62 -10.08 5.76 1.17
C ILE A 62 -10.93 6.37 2.30
N ILE A 63 -10.84 5.82 3.52
CA ILE A 63 -11.59 6.32 4.68
C ILE A 63 -11.14 7.74 5.06
N ASP A 64 -9.84 8.00 5.04
CA ASP A 64 -9.27 9.32 5.40
C ASP A 64 -9.65 10.40 4.39
N HIS A 65 -9.85 10.02 3.11
CA HIS A 65 -10.19 10.92 2.02
C HIS A 65 -11.62 10.72 1.49
N LYS A 66 -12.53 10.20 2.33
CA LYS A 66 -13.91 9.85 1.94
C LYS A 66 -14.70 10.97 1.25
N ASP A 67 -14.35 12.23 1.54
CA ASP A 67 -15.04 13.42 1.01
C ASP A 67 -14.44 13.89 -0.33
N ASN A 68 -13.37 13.27 -0.82
CA ASN A 68 -12.78 13.51 -2.15
C ASN A 68 -13.24 12.41 -3.13
N GLU A 69 -14.39 12.63 -3.77
CA GLU A 69 -15.03 11.64 -4.66
C GLU A 69 -14.13 11.15 -5.80
N GLU A 70 -13.35 12.05 -6.42
CA GLU A 70 -12.47 11.69 -7.54
C GLU A 70 -11.34 10.77 -7.08
N ALA A 71 -10.66 11.14 -5.98
CA ALA A 71 -9.61 10.31 -5.40
C ALA A 71 -10.14 8.95 -4.95
N VAL A 72 -11.28 8.92 -4.25
CA VAL A 72 -11.92 7.67 -3.80
C VAL A 72 -12.23 6.77 -5.00
N LYS A 73 -12.69 7.32 -6.12
CA LYS A 73 -12.95 6.55 -7.34
C LYS A 73 -11.66 5.95 -7.93
N LYS A 74 -10.55 6.69 -7.94
CA LYS A 74 -9.25 6.16 -8.39
C LYS A 74 -8.75 5.06 -7.45
N LEU A 75 -8.78 5.29 -6.15
CA LEU A 75 -8.35 4.33 -5.12
C LEU A 75 -9.19 3.04 -5.14
N ARG A 76 -10.51 3.11 -5.33
CA ARG A 76 -11.35 1.91 -5.46
C ARG A 76 -10.96 1.02 -6.66
N LYS A 77 -10.57 1.62 -7.78
CA LYS A 77 -10.07 0.84 -8.93
C LYS A 77 -8.76 0.13 -8.62
N LEU A 78 -7.91 0.72 -7.78
CA LEU A 78 -6.70 0.05 -7.30
C LEU A 78 -7.06 -1.08 -6.33
N ASP A 79 -8.02 -0.87 -5.43
CA ASP A 79 -8.49 -1.88 -4.47
C ASP A 79 -9.04 -3.14 -5.18
N ASP A 80 -9.89 -2.95 -6.20
CA ASP A 80 -10.42 -4.05 -7.01
C ASP A 80 -9.30 -4.90 -7.65
N LYS A 81 -8.24 -4.23 -8.15
CA LYS A 81 -7.10 -4.89 -8.82
C LYS A 81 -6.24 -5.73 -7.89
N ILE A 82 -6.23 -5.48 -6.58
CA ILE A 82 -5.41 -6.24 -5.61
C ILE A 82 -5.71 -7.74 -5.70
N TRP A 83 -6.99 -8.07 -5.89
CA TRP A 83 -7.46 -9.44 -5.90
C TRP A 83 -7.04 -10.20 -7.16
N GLU A 84 -6.73 -9.48 -8.23
CA GLU A 84 -6.30 -10.02 -9.51
C GLU A 84 -4.78 -10.22 -9.59
N LEU A 85 -4.00 -9.59 -8.71
CA LEU A 85 -2.53 -9.70 -8.69
C LEU A 85 -2.09 -11.16 -8.53
N LYS A 86 -1.15 -11.60 -9.36
CA LYS A 86 -0.57 -12.96 -9.37
C LYS A 86 0.93 -12.94 -9.18
N GLU A 87 1.61 -11.92 -9.70
CA GLU A 87 3.06 -11.87 -9.76
C GLU A 87 3.63 -10.66 -9.02
N GLN A 88 4.86 -10.82 -8.50
CA GLN A 88 5.52 -9.76 -7.73
C GLN A 88 5.66 -8.45 -8.52
N GLY A 89 5.91 -8.52 -9.84
CA GLY A 89 5.99 -7.33 -10.69
C GLY A 89 4.69 -6.51 -10.67
N GLU A 90 3.54 -7.17 -10.69
CA GLU A 90 2.24 -6.49 -10.62
C GLU A 90 2.00 -5.81 -9.26
N VAL A 91 2.55 -6.39 -8.18
CA VAL A 91 2.52 -5.78 -6.84
C VAL A 91 3.35 -4.50 -6.82
N ILE A 92 4.54 -4.52 -7.43
CA ILE A 92 5.42 -3.35 -7.51
C ILE A 92 4.72 -2.22 -8.28
N ASP A 93 4.19 -2.52 -9.47
CA ASP A 93 3.40 -1.57 -10.25
C ASP A 93 2.20 -1.00 -9.48
N TRP A 94 1.55 -1.84 -8.67
CA TRP A 94 0.43 -1.43 -7.82
C TRP A 94 0.90 -0.48 -6.71
N LEU A 95 2.02 -0.77 -6.05
CA LEU A 95 2.59 0.06 -5.00
C LEU A 95 3.01 1.43 -5.55
N GLU A 96 3.65 1.48 -6.72
CA GLU A 96 4.02 2.74 -7.36
C GLU A 96 2.80 3.59 -7.72
N LYS A 97 1.73 2.97 -8.25
CA LYS A 97 0.48 3.67 -8.52
C LYS A 97 -0.14 4.22 -7.24
N LEU A 98 -0.20 3.42 -6.18
CA LEU A 98 -0.74 3.89 -4.90
C LEU A 98 0.11 5.02 -4.32
N LYS A 99 1.45 4.93 -4.38
CA LYS A 99 2.35 6.00 -3.96
C LYS A 99 1.98 7.33 -4.64
N ASN A 100 1.87 7.32 -5.97
CA ASN A 100 1.56 8.54 -6.72
C ASN A 100 0.20 9.13 -6.33
N GLU A 101 -0.83 8.30 -6.15
CA GLU A 101 -2.14 8.75 -5.68
C GLU A 101 -2.08 9.31 -4.25
N MET A 102 -1.28 8.71 -3.37
CA MET A 102 -1.07 9.22 -2.00
C MET A 102 -0.31 10.55 -1.99
N GLU A 103 0.70 10.72 -2.85
CA GLU A 103 1.42 12.00 -2.99
C GLU A 103 0.48 13.12 -3.48
N GLU A 104 -0.43 12.84 -4.44
CA GLU A 104 -1.48 13.78 -4.86
C GLU A 104 -2.43 14.16 -3.70
N LEU A 105 -2.59 13.28 -2.72
CA LEU A 105 -3.43 13.48 -1.54
C LEU A 105 -2.71 14.14 -0.36
N GLY A 106 -1.40 14.39 -0.47
CA GLY A 106 -0.60 15.11 0.53
C GLY A 106 0.01 14.23 1.64
N TYR A 107 0.25 12.95 1.37
CA TYR A 107 1.01 12.05 2.27
C TYR A 107 2.52 12.30 2.25
#